data_AF-K9D8P8-F1
#
_entry.id   AF-K9D8P8-F1
#
_cell.length_a   1.000
_cell.length_b   1.000
_cell.length_c   1.000
_cell.angle_alpha   90.00
_cell.angle_beta   90.00
_cell.angle_gamma   90.00
#
_symmetry.space_group_name_H-M   'P 1'
#
loop_
_entity.id
_entity.type
_entity.pdbx_description
1 polymer ?
#
loop_
_entity_poly.entity_id
_entity_poly.type
_entity_poly.pdbx_seq_one_letter_code
_entity_poly.pdbx_strand_id
1 'polypeptide(L)'
;MTGQFEMADVSFVARIVVGNDDPRNMRTEEEIRQQMEQVNRCLTGTPRGHIIGMERGGVSHMLGEQQVVLQYSVYHIGFARKPLFMDEQAHSAHAETASTAHVPVAQPAGVSAPTVEPTRPPEPVRQPPTANEAAVQQPHDTSAEVSGNGITLDQLKAILTGSDGDALAKIWLEPLNAAMQACDINTPVRRSAFLAQVLAESDELQHVEEPLNYRPERLLQVWPQRFPDVQTAAAYGHNPQAIANRLYADRMGNGDEASGDGWRYRGRGLIAITGRQNYAAFAQRAGLDALAQPDLLLAPEGAALSAAWFWRDCRLNELADHTARPDGSARFDEISRRISGGASGLDRRRSYWQRTRGALGVG
;
A
#
# COMPACT_ATOMS: atom_id res chain seq x y z
N MET A 1 -11.05 13.90 -37.80
CA MET A 1 -10.70 12.55 -37.33
C MET A 1 -10.25 12.67 -35.89
N THR A 2 -11.19 12.60 -34.94
CA THR A 2 -10.91 12.58 -33.50
C THR A 2 -10.66 11.12 -33.13
N GLY A 3 -9.40 10.74 -32.91
CA GLY A 3 -9.08 9.42 -32.38
C GLY A 3 -9.78 9.23 -31.05
N GLN A 4 -10.50 8.13 -30.88
CA GLN A 4 -11.01 7.73 -29.58
C GLN A 4 -9.81 7.54 -28.65
N PHE A 5 -9.81 8.22 -27.50
CA PHE A 5 -8.84 7.96 -26.46
C PHE A 5 -9.19 6.62 -25.83
N GLU A 6 -8.40 5.59 -26.14
CA GLU A 6 -8.60 4.26 -25.57
C GLU A 6 -7.83 4.12 -24.26
N MET A 7 -8.33 3.32 -23.31
CA MET A 7 -7.61 3.11 -22.04
C MET A 7 -6.21 2.51 -22.25
N ALA A 8 -5.98 1.81 -23.37
CA ALA A 8 -4.68 1.26 -23.76
C ALA A 8 -3.62 2.36 -24.01
N ASP A 9 -4.04 3.58 -24.33
CA ASP A 9 -3.14 4.70 -24.59
C ASP A 9 -2.67 5.39 -23.32
N VAL A 10 -3.25 5.09 -22.15
CA VAL A 10 -2.92 5.75 -20.88
C VAL A 10 -1.58 5.27 -20.36
N SER A 11 -0.55 6.13 -20.43
CA SER A 11 0.78 5.86 -19.85
C SER A 11 1.05 6.64 -18.56
N PHE A 12 0.19 7.62 -18.25
CA PHE A 12 0.30 8.44 -17.04
C PHE A 12 -1.10 8.82 -16.54
N VAL A 13 -1.29 8.81 -15.21
CA VAL A 13 -2.55 9.21 -14.57
C VAL A 13 -2.25 10.28 -13.53
N ALA A 14 -2.88 11.45 -13.67
CA ALA A 14 -2.88 12.47 -12.63
C ALA A 14 -4.06 12.25 -11.69
N ARG A 15 -3.81 12.28 -10.38
CA ARG A 15 -4.84 12.23 -9.35
C ARG A 15 -4.92 13.59 -8.66
N ILE A 16 -6.01 14.32 -8.89
CA ILE A 16 -6.22 15.66 -8.34
C ILE A 16 -7.41 15.62 -7.40
N VAL A 17 -7.20 15.94 -6.12
CA VAL A 17 -8.27 16.08 -5.13
C VAL A 17 -8.74 17.53 -5.15
N VAL A 18 -10.04 17.75 -5.24
CA VAL A 18 -10.70 19.05 -5.24
C VAL A 18 -11.72 19.06 -4.11
N GLY A 19 -11.53 19.90 -3.10
CA GLY A 19 -12.43 20.01 -1.95
C GLY A 19 -11.74 19.67 -0.63
N ASN A 20 -12.52 19.38 0.42
CA ASN A 20 -12.01 19.14 1.76
C ASN A 20 -12.09 17.65 2.13
N ASP A 21 -10.94 17.04 2.40
CA ASP A 21 -10.77 15.63 2.75
C ASP A 21 -10.15 15.42 4.15
N ASP A 22 -9.66 16.48 4.81
CA ASP A 22 -9.15 16.43 6.19
C ASP A 22 -9.82 17.53 7.07
N PRO A 23 -10.53 17.17 8.17
CA PRO A 23 -11.16 18.13 9.07
C PRO A 23 -10.17 19.01 9.85
N ARG A 24 -8.91 18.59 9.96
CA ARG A 24 -7.87 19.33 10.68
C ARG A 24 -7.16 20.34 9.81
N ASN A 25 -7.33 20.24 8.48
CA ASN A 25 -6.73 21.12 7.50
C ASN A 25 -7.72 21.46 6.39
N MET A 26 -8.66 22.34 6.72
CA MET A 26 -9.67 22.81 5.78
C MET A 26 -9.03 23.72 4.73
N ARG A 27 -9.00 23.26 3.49
CA ARG A 27 -8.66 24.06 2.32
C ARG A 27 -9.66 25.20 2.16
N THR A 28 -9.12 26.36 1.87
CA THR A 28 -9.86 27.55 1.48
C THR A 28 -10.54 27.36 0.13
N GLU A 29 -11.57 28.14 -0.16
CA GLU A 29 -12.25 28.13 -1.47
C GLU A 29 -11.27 28.43 -2.62
N GLU A 30 -10.24 29.23 -2.35
CA GLU A 30 -9.19 29.58 -3.29
C GLU A 30 -8.31 28.38 -3.65
N GLU A 31 -7.86 27.62 -2.66
CA GLU A 31 -7.09 26.40 -2.89
C GLU A 31 -7.92 25.35 -3.64
N ILE A 32 -9.22 25.24 -3.33
CA ILE A 32 -10.14 24.36 -4.04
C ILE A 32 -10.30 24.81 -5.51
N ARG A 33 -10.38 26.13 -5.76
CA ARG A 33 -10.41 26.68 -7.13
C ARG A 33 -9.13 26.38 -7.88
N GLN A 34 -7.96 26.54 -7.26
CA GLN A 34 -6.67 26.22 -7.88
C GLN A 34 -6.56 24.72 -8.23
N GLN A 35 -7.07 23.83 -7.37
CA GLN A 35 -7.16 22.40 -7.66
C GLN A 35 -8.08 22.12 -8.86
N MET A 36 -9.21 22.83 -8.95
CA MET A 36 -10.12 22.71 -10.11
C MET A 36 -9.49 23.29 -11.39
N GLU A 37 -8.73 24.37 -11.31
CA GLU A 37 -7.96 24.91 -12.44
C GLU A 37 -6.89 23.93 -12.90
N GLN A 38 -6.26 23.20 -11.98
CA GLN A 38 -5.35 22.11 -12.32
C GLN A 38 -6.07 21.01 -13.12
N VAL A 39 -7.27 20.61 -12.70
CA VAL A 39 -8.12 19.69 -13.47
C VAL A 39 -8.42 20.25 -14.87
N ASN A 40 -8.85 21.51 -14.97
CA ASN A 40 -9.14 22.13 -16.26
C ASN A 40 -7.91 22.23 -17.17
N ARG A 41 -6.74 22.55 -16.61
CA ARG A 41 -5.46 22.58 -17.33
C ARG A 41 -5.09 21.20 -17.85
N CYS A 42 -5.38 20.14 -17.09
CA CYS A 42 -5.18 18.76 -17.53
C CYS A 42 -6.07 18.39 -18.73
N LEU A 43 -7.31 18.87 -18.76
CA LEU A 43 -8.29 18.50 -19.78
C LEU A 43 -8.23 19.34 -21.05
N THR A 44 -7.55 20.49 -20.99
CA THR A 44 -7.44 21.47 -22.08
C THR A 44 -6.01 21.65 -22.59
N GLY A 45 -5.00 21.34 -21.77
CA GLY A 45 -3.58 21.45 -22.11
C GLY A 45 -3.07 20.38 -23.07
N THR A 46 -1.80 20.47 -23.43
CA THR A 46 -1.10 19.48 -24.28
C THR A 46 0.01 18.79 -23.50
N PRO A 47 0.07 17.44 -23.47
CA PRO A 47 -0.89 16.49 -24.04
C PRO A 47 -2.26 16.59 -23.33
N ARG A 48 -3.34 16.41 -24.09
CA ARG A 48 -4.70 16.49 -23.55
C ARG A 48 -5.01 15.27 -22.70
N GLY A 49 -5.35 15.52 -21.44
CA GLY A 49 -5.81 14.50 -20.53
C GLY A 49 -7.29 14.18 -20.74
N HIS A 50 -7.68 12.98 -20.37
CA HIS A 50 -9.08 12.54 -20.35
C HIS A 50 -9.43 12.06 -18.95
N ILE A 51 -10.59 12.46 -18.43
CA ILE A 51 -11.08 11.91 -17.16
C ILE A 51 -11.33 10.42 -17.39
N ILE A 52 -10.54 9.58 -16.73
CA ILE A 52 -10.68 8.13 -16.74
C ILE A 52 -11.40 7.62 -15.50
N GLY A 53 -11.54 8.46 -14.48
CA GLY A 53 -12.32 8.19 -13.28
C GLY A 53 -12.55 9.45 -12.46
N MET A 54 -13.68 9.52 -11.77
CA MET A 54 -13.98 10.60 -10.83
C MET A 54 -14.65 10.00 -9.59
N GLU A 55 -14.07 10.25 -8.42
CA GLU A 55 -14.64 9.84 -7.15
C GLU A 55 -15.20 11.07 -6.43
N ARG A 56 -16.30 10.92 -5.71
CA ARG A 56 -16.80 11.95 -4.80
C ARG A 56 -16.83 11.36 -3.40
N GLY A 57 -16.09 11.96 -2.49
CA GLY A 57 -16.01 11.56 -1.10
C GLY A 57 -16.71 12.58 -0.21
N GLY A 58 -17.29 12.09 0.87
CA GLY A 58 -17.68 12.94 1.98
C GLY A 58 -17.32 12.27 3.29
N VAL A 59 -16.74 13.03 4.21
CA VAL A 59 -16.38 12.52 5.53
C VAL A 59 -17.17 13.32 6.56
N SER A 60 -17.95 12.63 7.38
CA SER A 60 -18.63 13.25 8.51
C SER A 60 -17.80 13.06 9.77
N HIS A 61 -17.38 14.15 10.38
CA HIS A 61 -16.68 14.15 11.66
C HIS A 61 -17.54 14.83 12.74
N MET A 62 -17.57 14.22 13.92
CA MET A 62 -18.13 14.84 15.12
C MET A 62 -17.05 15.73 15.75
N LEU A 63 -17.34 17.03 15.87
CA LEU A 63 -16.53 18.00 16.61
C LEU A 63 -17.37 18.50 17.79
N GLY A 64 -17.16 17.90 18.96
CA GLY A 64 -18.04 18.11 20.12
C GLY A 64 -19.45 17.61 19.84
N GLU A 65 -20.45 18.48 19.96
CA GLU A 65 -21.86 18.17 19.67
C GLU A 65 -22.28 18.48 18.22
N GLN A 66 -21.38 19.04 17.40
CA GLN A 66 -21.68 19.42 16.02
C GLN A 66 -21.10 18.41 15.02
N GLN A 67 -21.92 18.03 14.04
CA GLN A 67 -21.49 17.20 12.92
C GLN A 67 -21.00 18.09 11.77
N VAL A 68 -19.73 17.93 11.39
CA VAL A 68 -19.13 18.59 10.24
C VAL A 68 -19.05 17.59 9.10
N VAL A 69 -19.65 17.92 7.96
CA VAL A 69 -19.61 17.10 6.74
C VAL A 69 -18.69 17.77 5.74
N LEU A 70 -17.58 17.09 5.43
CA LEU A 70 -16.64 17.49 4.40
C LEU A 70 -17.02 16.85 3.08
N GLN A 71 -16.70 17.52 1.98
CA GLN A 71 -16.92 17.01 0.64
C GLN A 71 -15.69 17.29 -0.24
N TYR A 72 -15.30 16.29 -1.01
CA TYR A 72 -14.24 16.41 -2.00
C TYR A 72 -14.52 15.53 -3.22
N SER A 73 -13.86 15.84 -4.34
CA SER A 73 -13.87 15.06 -5.56
C SER A 73 -12.44 14.71 -5.94
N VAL A 74 -12.20 13.48 -6.38
CA VAL A 74 -10.89 13.04 -6.88
C VAL A 74 -11.01 12.79 -8.38
N TYR A 75 -10.27 13.55 -9.16
CA TYR A 75 -10.19 13.40 -10.62
C TYR A 75 -8.98 12.54 -10.98
N HIS A 76 -9.23 11.41 -11.64
CA HIS A 76 -8.21 10.59 -12.28
C HIS A 76 -8.17 10.96 -13.76
N ILE A 77 -7.10 11.61 -14.20
CA ILE A 77 -6.96 12.12 -15.56
C ILE A 77 -5.83 11.36 -16.25
N GLY A 78 -6.20 10.54 -17.24
CA GLY A 78 -5.27 9.75 -18.04
C GLY A 78 -4.67 10.56 -19.18
N PHE A 79 -3.39 10.33 -19.44
CA PHE A 79 -2.64 10.96 -20.52
C PHE A 79 -1.85 9.91 -21.31
N ALA A 80 -1.68 10.16 -22.61
CA ALA A 80 -0.82 9.35 -23.47
C ALA A 80 0.67 9.45 -23.14
N ARG A 81 1.07 10.54 -22.47
CA ARG A 81 2.40 10.77 -21.89
C ARG A 81 2.28 11.81 -20.79
N LYS A 82 3.19 11.80 -19.82
CA LYS A 82 3.19 12.77 -18.71
C LYS A 82 3.26 14.22 -19.23
N PRO A 83 2.36 15.13 -18.79
CA PRO A 83 2.45 16.54 -19.14
C PRO A 83 3.62 17.25 -18.46
N LEU A 84 4.36 18.09 -19.20
CA LEU A 84 5.51 18.84 -18.68
C LEU A 84 5.13 19.80 -17.54
N PHE A 85 3.94 20.41 -17.62
CA PHE A 85 3.46 21.35 -16.59
C PHE A 85 3.17 20.71 -15.24
N MET A 86 3.19 19.37 -15.14
CA MET A 86 3.02 18.68 -13.86
C MET A 86 4.32 18.62 -13.04
N ASP A 87 5.48 18.88 -13.64
CA ASP A 87 6.75 18.96 -12.93
C ASP A 87 6.99 20.34 -12.28
N GLU A 88 6.34 21.38 -12.80
CA GLU A 88 6.44 22.75 -12.28
C GLU A 88 5.70 22.94 -10.93
N GLN A 89 4.64 22.16 -10.69
CA GLN A 89 3.79 22.32 -9.48
C GLN A 89 4.35 21.64 -8.22
N ALA A 90 5.36 20.78 -8.35
CA ALA A 90 6.10 20.27 -7.19
C ALA A 90 6.95 21.36 -6.51
N HIS A 91 7.22 22.48 -7.21
CA HIS A 91 8.09 23.56 -6.73
C HIS A 91 7.34 24.82 -6.26
N SER A 92 6.05 25.00 -6.59
CA SER A 92 5.32 26.26 -6.27
C SER A 92 4.36 26.20 -5.08
N ALA A 93 4.08 25.02 -4.49
CA ALA A 93 3.18 24.89 -3.34
C ALA A 93 3.72 25.48 -2.02
N HIS A 94 4.92 26.05 -2.03
CA HIS A 94 5.55 26.69 -0.88
C HIS A 94 5.41 28.22 -0.82
N ALA A 95 4.76 28.87 -1.79
CA ALA A 95 4.94 30.32 -1.96
C ALA A 95 3.76 31.25 -1.60
N GLU A 96 2.48 30.87 -1.69
CA GLU A 96 1.43 31.92 -1.73
C GLU A 96 0.21 31.65 -0.84
N THR A 97 0.38 31.94 0.46
CA THR A 97 -0.69 32.39 1.34
C THR A 97 -1.00 33.87 1.06
N ALA A 98 -2.13 34.21 0.42
CA ALA A 98 -2.89 35.45 0.68
C ALA A 98 -4.14 35.65 -0.21
N SER A 99 -5.26 35.94 0.45
CA SER A 99 -6.31 36.93 0.07
C SER A 99 -7.60 36.51 -0.70
N THR A 100 -8.66 36.24 0.09
CA THR A 100 -10.02 36.86 0.10
C THR A 100 -11.02 36.82 -1.09
N ALA A 101 -12.16 36.12 -0.85
CA ALA A 101 -13.59 36.57 -0.77
C ALA A 101 -14.61 36.51 -1.96
N HIS A 102 -15.78 35.85 -1.66
CA HIS A 102 -17.21 36.05 -2.06
C HIS A 102 -17.86 35.33 -3.29
N VAL A 103 -18.55 34.17 -3.08
CA VAL A 103 -20.03 33.88 -2.92
C VAL A 103 -21.08 34.66 -3.81
N PRO A 104 -22.30 34.18 -4.27
CA PRO A 104 -23.02 32.86 -4.23
C PRO A 104 -23.94 32.40 -5.45
N VAL A 105 -24.57 31.21 -5.27
CA VAL A 105 -25.91 30.67 -5.73
C VAL A 105 -26.08 29.91 -7.07
N ALA A 106 -26.38 28.60 -7.01
CA ALA A 106 -27.69 27.97 -7.33
C ALA A 106 -27.65 26.42 -7.37
N GLN A 107 -28.62 25.76 -6.71
CA GLN A 107 -28.99 24.33 -6.76
C GLN A 107 -30.30 24.17 -7.59
N PRO A 108 -30.84 22.95 -7.85
CA PRO A 108 -30.23 21.67 -8.18
C PRO A 108 -30.96 20.95 -9.35
N ALA A 109 -30.43 19.84 -9.87
CA ALA A 109 -31.26 18.82 -10.53
C ALA A 109 -30.65 17.42 -10.31
N GLY A 110 -31.52 16.50 -9.87
CA GLY A 110 -31.17 15.20 -9.28
C GLY A 110 -30.46 14.24 -10.22
N VAL A 111 -29.66 13.35 -9.63
CA VAL A 111 -29.03 12.25 -10.36
C VAL A 111 -29.05 10.99 -9.49
N SER A 112 -29.68 9.96 -10.04
CA SER A 112 -29.61 8.56 -9.61
C SER A 112 -28.17 8.12 -9.38
N ALA A 113 -27.92 7.41 -8.28
CA ALA A 113 -26.59 6.92 -7.90
C ALA A 113 -25.97 6.02 -8.99
N PRO A 114 -24.70 6.24 -9.40
CA PRO A 114 -23.94 5.27 -10.15
C PRO A 114 -22.98 4.47 -9.23
N THR A 115 -22.91 3.18 -9.51
CA THR A 115 -22.15 2.12 -8.84
C THR A 115 -20.64 2.32 -9.01
N VAL A 116 -19.89 2.42 -7.90
CA VAL A 116 -18.41 2.45 -7.88
C VAL A 116 -17.87 1.09 -8.30
N GLU A 117 -16.86 1.09 -9.19
CA GLU A 117 -16.26 -0.15 -9.66
C GLU A 117 -15.37 -0.78 -8.55
N PRO A 118 -15.61 -2.05 -8.22
CA PRO A 118 -15.01 -2.74 -7.09
C PRO A 118 -13.51 -3.05 -7.26
N THR A 119 -12.63 -2.35 -6.53
CA THR A 119 -11.17 -2.64 -6.51
C THR A 119 -10.85 -3.98 -5.84
N ARG A 120 -9.98 -4.81 -6.44
CA ARG A 120 -9.53 -6.07 -5.83
C ARG A 120 -8.61 -5.77 -4.62
N PRO A 121 -8.70 -6.51 -3.50
CA PRO A 121 -7.67 -6.43 -2.45
C PRO A 121 -6.28 -6.76 -3.01
N PRO A 122 -5.19 -6.33 -2.33
CA PRO A 122 -3.83 -6.64 -2.76
C PRO A 122 -3.68 -8.13 -3.05
N GLU A 123 -3.00 -8.47 -4.15
CA GLU A 123 -2.76 -9.88 -4.47
C GLU A 123 -1.90 -10.52 -3.37
N PRO A 124 -2.10 -11.81 -3.07
CA PRO A 124 -1.26 -12.52 -2.13
C PRO A 124 0.19 -12.36 -2.55
N VAL A 125 1.06 -12.06 -1.60
CA VAL A 125 2.48 -11.87 -1.87
C VAL A 125 3.02 -13.08 -2.63
N ARG A 126 3.67 -12.80 -3.78
CA ARG A 126 4.23 -13.85 -4.62
C ARG A 126 5.27 -14.63 -3.83
N GLN A 127 5.40 -15.91 -4.14
CA GLN A 127 6.48 -16.72 -3.60
C GLN A 127 7.82 -16.03 -3.85
N PRO A 128 8.73 -16.01 -2.86
CA PRO A 128 10.09 -15.64 -3.16
C PRO A 128 10.61 -16.59 -4.25
N PRO A 129 11.39 -16.08 -5.22
CA PRO A 129 11.94 -16.94 -6.26
C PRO A 129 12.70 -18.10 -5.62
N THR A 130 12.54 -19.32 -6.13
CA THR A 130 13.29 -20.47 -5.65
C THR A 130 14.78 -20.19 -5.85
N ALA A 131 15.47 -19.82 -4.77
CA ALA A 131 16.91 -19.69 -4.79
C ALA A 131 17.50 -21.07 -5.06
N ASN A 132 18.09 -21.25 -6.25
CA ASN A 132 19.03 -22.33 -6.50
C ASN A 132 20.13 -22.23 -5.43
N GLU A 133 20.46 -23.35 -4.81
CA GLU A 133 21.53 -23.47 -3.82
C GLU A 133 22.81 -22.86 -4.37
N ALA A 134 23.18 -21.67 -3.87
CA ALA A 134 24.45 -21.05 -4.16
C ALA A 134 24.99 -20.40 -2.88
N ALA A 135 25.97 -21.09 -2.31
CA ALA A 135 27.00 -20.64 -1.38
C ALA A 135 26.55 -19.87 -0.12
N VAL A 136 26.51 -20.62 0.98
CA VAL A 136 26.82 -20.11 2.32
C VAL A 136 28.23 -19.50 2.27
N GLN A 137 28.34 -18.18 2.38
CA GLN A 137 29.60 -17.50 2.67
C GLN A 137 29.54 -16.97 4.11
N GLN A 138 30.53 -17.40 4.89
CA GLN A 138 30.78 -16.99 6.26
C GLN A 138 31.14 -15.49 6.35
N PRO A 139 30.91 -14.85 7.51
CA PRO A 139 31.05 -13.40 7.64
C PRO A 139 32.54 -13.00 7.68
N HIS A 140 32.89 -12.00 6.89
CA HIS A 140 34.16 -11.29 7.03
C HIS A 140 33.98 -10.07 7.94
N ASP A 141 34.77 -10.04 9.00
CA ASP A 141 35.07 -8.88 9.83
C ASP A 141 35.57 -7.70 8.99
N THR A 142 34.91 -6.56 9.11
CA THR A 142 35.57 -5.25 9.12
C THR A 142 34.81 -4.33 10.06
N SER A 143 35.43 -4.05 11.19
CA SER A 143 35.08 -3.06 12.19
C SER A 143 34.85 -1.67 11.56
N ALA A 144 33.59 -1.24 11.56
CA ALA A 144 33.18 0.15 11.44
C ALA A 144 32.15 0.45 12.55
N GLU A 145 32.30 1.60 13.18
CA GLU A 145 31.71 2.01 14.46
C GLU A 145 30.18 1.81 14.54
N VAL A 146 29.75 1.09 15.57
CA VAL A 146 28.34 0.79 15.87
C VAL A 146 27.67 2.03 16.49
N SER A 147 26.91 2.77 15.69
CA SER A 147 25.96 3.78 16.15
C SER A 147 24.51 3.30 15.93
N GLY A 148 23.80 2.99 17.03
CA GLY A 148 22.34 2.80 17.08
C GLY A 148 21.76 1.61 16.30
N ASN A 149 21.56 0.47 16.97
CA ASN A 149 21.21 -0.83 16.36
C ASN A 149 19.82 -0.93 15.68
N GLY A 150 19.05 0.14 15.52
CA GLY A 150 17.69 0.10 14.97
C GLY A 150 17.11 1.48 14.69
N ILE A 151 15.81 1.55 14.40
CA ILE A 151 15.04 2.81 14.44
C ILE A 151 14.69 3.14 15.90
N THR A 152 14.46 4.42 16.20
CA THR A 152 14.02 4.87 17.53
C THR A 152 12.49 4.92 17.63
N LEU A 153 11.98 4.98 18.87
CA LEU A 153 10.54 5.19 19.10
C LEU A 153 10.04 6.48 18.44
N ASP A 154 10.79 7.58 18.56
CA ASP A 154 10.40 8.88 18.00
C ASP A 154 10.39 8.85 16.47
N GLN A 155 11.34 8.15 15.85
CA GLN A 155 11.33 7.93 14.40
C GLN A 155 10.10 7.14 13.97
N LEU A 156 9.77 6.05 14.68
CA LEU A 156 8.60 5.25 14.35
C LEU A 156 7.29 6.02 14.56
N LYS A 157 7.19 6.84 15.61
CA LYS A 157 6.04 7.73 15.82
C LYS A 157 5.90 8.78 14.72
N ALA A 158 7.00 9.40 14.28
CA ALA A 158 6.98 10.33 13.16
C ALA A 158 6.57 9.66 11.84
N ILE A 159 6.81 8.35 11.72
CA ILE A 159 6.42 7.54 10.57
C ILE A 159 4.95 7.10 10.66
N LEU A 160 4.33 6.92 11.83
CA LEU A 160 2.95 6.46 11.94
C LEU A 160 2.00 7.64 12.08
N THR A 161 1.07 7.79 11.14
CA THR A 161 0.20 8.99 11.05
C THR A 161 -1.23 8.75 11.49
N GLY A 162 -1.63 7.49 11.67
CA GLY A 162 -2.91 7.12 12.25
C GLY A 162 -3.07 7.59 13.70
N SER A 163 -4.33 7.71 14.15
CA SER A 163 -4.66 8.13 15.53
C SER A 163 -4.04 7.23 16.61
N ASP A 164 -3.86 5.95 16.31
CA ASP A 164 -3.25 4.96 17.21
C ASP A 164 -1.74 4.79 16.98
N GLY A 165 -1.12 5.61 16.13
CA GLY A 165 0.28 5.49 15.72
C GLY A 165 1.26 5.44 16.88
N ASP A 166 1.02 6.23 17.93
CA ASP A 166 1.86 6.24 19.14
C ASP A 166 1.80 4.93 19.93
N ALA A 167 0.64 4.29 19.98
CA ALA A 167 0.46 3.00 20.64
C ALA A 167 1.07 1.87 19.80
N LEU A 168 0.83 1.90 18.49
CA LEU A 168 1.43 0.95 17.54
C LEU A 168 2.96 1.05 17.54
N ALA A 169 3.53 2.25 17.58
CA ALA A 169 4.98 2.44 17.66
C ALA A 169 5.59 1.70 18.85
N LYS A 170 4.94 1.75 20.02
CA LYS A 170 5.41 1.05 21.24
C LYS A 170 5.33 -0.47 21.10
N ILE A 171 4.30 -0.98 20.44
CA ILE A 171 4.12 -2.42 20.21
C ILE A 171 5.17 -2.94 19.22
N TRP A 172 5.41 -2.18 18.15
CA TRP A 172 6.15 -2.68 16.99
C TRP A 172 7.64 -2.33 16.98
N LEU A 173 8.11 -1.40 17.81
CA LEU A 173 9.50 -0.96 17.80
C LEU A 173 10.50 -2.11 17.95
N GLU A 174 10.37 -2.90 19.03
CA GLU A 174 11.29 -4.01 19.30
C GLU A 174 11.16 -5.14 18.28
N PRO A 175 9.94 -5.63 17.93
CA PRO A 175 9.78 -6.63 16.87
C PRO A 175 10.38 -6.22 15.52
N LEU A 176 10.18 -4.96 15.09
CA LEU A 176 10.73 -4.46 13.82
C LEU A 176 12.26 -4.39 13.88
N ASN A 177 12.83 -3.85 14.96
CA ASN A 177 14.29 -3.76 15.11
C ASN A 177 14.94 -5.14 15.13
N ALA A 178 14.38 -6.08 15.89
CA ALA A 178 14.88 -7.45 15.96
C ALA A 178 14.80 -8.16 14.59
N ALA A 179 13.69 -8.02 13.88
CA ALA A 179 13.51 -8.61 12.56
C ALA A 179 14.46 -8.00 11.51
N MET A 180 14.64 -6.68 11.52
CA MET A 180 15.58 -5.98 10.65
C MET A 180 17.02 -6.42 10.92
N GLN A 181 17.41 -6.56 12.17
CA GLN A 181 18.73 -7.06 12.56
C GLN A 181 18.94 -8.50 12.09
N ALA A 182 17.97 -9.40 12.26
CA ALA A 182 18.06 -10.80 11.87
C ALA A 182 18.19 -11.04 10.35
N CYS A 183 17.89 -10.03 9.53
CA CYS A 183 17.89 -10.10 8.07
C CYS A 183 18.79 -9.04 7.41
N ASP A 184 19.75 -8.49 8.15
CA ASP A 184 20.74 -7.51 7.66
C ASP A 184 20.12 -6.25 7.03
N ILE A 185 18.94 -5.84 7.50
CA ILE A 185 18.26 -4.59 7.13
C ILE A 185 18.82 -3.48 8.04
N ASN A 186 20.12 -3.22 7.90
CA ASN A 186 20.93 -2.51 8.90
C ASN A 186 21.38 -1.11 8.48
N THR A 187 21.21 -0.71 7.22
CA THR A 187 21.47 0.66 6.76
C THR A 187 20.19 1.50 6.79
N PRO A 188 20.27 2.83 7.01
CA PRO A 188 19.10 3.71 6.93
C PRO A 188 18.32 3.57 5.62
N VAL A 189 19.03 3.38 4.50
CA VAL A 189 18.44 3.18 3.18
C VAL A 189 17.62 1.88 3.14
N ARG A 190 18.20 0.74 3.58
CA ARG A 190 17.48 -0.55 3.66
C ARG A 190 16.27 -0.48 4.57
N ARG A 191 16.44 0.09 5.78
CA ARG A 191 15.36 0.26 6.76
C ARG A 191 14.22 1.10 6.19
N SER A 192 14.53 2.22 5.51
CA SER A 192 13.50 3.07 4.90
C SER A 192 12.68 2.33 3.84
N ALA A 193 13.35 1.61 2.93
CA ALA A 193 12.68 0.88 1.87
C ALA A 193 11.84 -0.29 2.43
N PHE A 194 12.37 -1.03 3.42
CA PHE A 194 11.66 -2.11 4.09
C PHE A 194 10.40 -1.61 4.83
N LEU A 195 10.55 -0.59 5.69
CA LEU A 195 9.45 -0.03 6.46
C LEU A 195 8.35 0.51 5.54
N ALA A 196 8.70 1.14 4.42
CA ALA A 196 7.71 1.64 3.47
C ALA A 196 6.80 0.53 2.90
N GLN A 197 7.36 -0.66 2.66
CA GLN A 197 6.59 -1.81 2.18
C GLN A 197 5.73 -2.38 3.30
N VAL A 198 6.31 -2.56 4.49
CA VAL A 198 5.59 -3.00 5.69
C VAL A 198 4.37 -2.12 5.96
N LEU A 199 4.53 -0.78 5.94
CA LEU A 199 3.43 0.17 6.16
C LEU A 199 2.35 0.06 5.08
N ALA A 200 2.72 -0.23 3.83
CA ALA A 200 1.77 -0.40 2.74
C ALA A 200 0.93 -1.66 2.87
N GLU A 201 1.54 -2.78 3.26
CA GLU A 201 0.85 -4.07 3.37
C GLU A 201 0.02 -4.22 4.64
N SER A 202 0.47 -3.61 5.74
CA SER A 202 -0.17 -3.73 7.07
C SER A 202 -1.12 -2.58 7.42
N ASP A 203 -1.31 -1.64 6.50
CA ASP A 203 -2.03 -0.39 6.74
C ASP A 203 -1.48 0.39 7.95
N GLU A 204 -0.20 0.75 7.90
CA GLU A 204 0.54 1.37 9.01
C GLU A 204 0.55 0.51 10.30
N LEU A 205 0.82 -0.79 10.16
CA LEU A 205 0.95 -1.74 11.28
C LEU A 205 -0.36 -2.02 12.04
N GLN A 206 -1.50 -1.65 11.46
CA GLN A 206 -2.82 -1.91 12.03
C GLN A 206 -3.27 -3.37 11.83
N HIS A 207 -2.79 -4.03 10.78
CA HIS A 207 -3.25 -5.36 10.40
C HIS A 207 -2.07 -6.33 10.22
N VAL A 208 -2.26 -7.55 10.71
CA VAL A 208 -1.32 -8.69 10.59
C VAL A 208 -1.97 -9.89 9.93
N GLU A 209 -3.18 -9.72 9.39
CA GLU A 209 -3.98 -10.78 8.79
C GLU A 209 -4.86 -10.18 7.70
N GLU A 210 -5.05 -10.93 6.62
CA GLU A 210 -5.99 -10.52 5.57
C GLU A 210 -7.46 -10.64 6.03
N PRO A 211 -8.28 -9.59 5.84
CA PRO A 211 -9.69 -9.68 6.15
C PRO A 211 -10.43 -10.42 5.01
N LEU A 212 -10.71 -11.70 5.20
CA LEU A 212 -11.43 -12.54 4.23
C LEU A 212 -12.96 -12.54 4.40
N ASN A 213 -13.53 -11.50 5.02
CA ASN A 213 -14.97 -11.40 5.25
C ASN A 213 -15.67 -10.56 4.16
N TYR A 214 -16.04 -11.20 3.05
CA TYR A 214 -16.65 -10.55 1.91
C TYR A 214 -18.14 -10.88 1.77
N ARG A 215 -18.94 -9.89 1.36
CA ARG A 215 -20.32 -10.11 0.89
C ARG A 215 -20.31 -10.87 -0.44
N PRO A 216 -21.34 -11.70 -0.74
CA PRO A 216 -21.45 -12.41 -2.01
C PRO A 216 -21.25 -11.51 -3.25
N GLU A 217 -21.86 -10.34 -3.26
CA GLU A 217 -21.79 -9.40 -4.39
C GLU A 217 -20.35 -8.95 -4.64
N ARG A 218 -19.59 -8.76 -3.56
CA ARG A 218 -18.20 -8.34 -3.63
C ARG A 218 -17.29 -9.47 -4.13
N LEU A 219 -17.60 -10.73 -3.80
CA LEU A 219 -16.85 -11.89 -4.29
C LEU A 219 -16.91 -12.02 -5.81
N LEU A 220 -18.09 -11.83 -6.40
CA LEU A 220 -18.30 -11.81 -7.86
C LEU A 220 -17.42 -10.78 -8.55
N GLN A 221 -17.27 -9.64 -7.89
CA GLN A 221 -16.62 -8.47 -8.42
C GLN A 221 -15.08 -8.57 -8.37
N VAL A 222 -14.54 -9.01 -7.23
CA VAL A 222 -13.09 -9.04 -7.02
C VAL A 222 -12.44 -10.35 -7.47
N TRP A 223 -13.22 -11.42 -7.57
CA TRP A 223 -12.75 -12.73 -7.99
C TRP A 223 -13.74 -13.45 -8.93
N PRO A 224 -14.13 -12.86 -10.07
CA PRO A 224 -15.14 -13.43 -10.98
C PRO A 224 -14.75 -14.83 -11.51
N GLN A 225 -13.45 -15.11 -11.64
CA GLN A 225 -12.97 -16.44 -12.06
C GLN A 225 -13.15 -17.52 -10.98
N ARG A 226 -13.19 -17.14 -9.69
CA ARG A 226 -13.42 -18.05 -8.56
C ARG A 226 -14.89 -18.08 -8.15
N PHE A 227 -15.60 -16.96 -8.31
CA PHE A 227 -17.01 -16.82 -8.02
C PHE A 227 -17.72 -16.30 -9.30
N PRO A 228 -18.03 -17.19 -10.26
CA PRO A 228 -18.54 -16.79 -11.57
C PRO A 228 -20.03 -16.43 -11.56
N ASP A 229 -20.77 -16.85 -10.54
CA ASP A 229 -22.22 -16.70 -10.46
C ASP A 229 -22.69 -16.47 -9.02
N VAL A 230 -23.90 -15.89 -8.90
CA VAL A 230 -24.51 -15.50 -7.62
C VAL A 230 -24.68 -16.69 -6.69
N GLN A 231 -25.01 -17.87 -7.22
CA GLN A 231 -25.22 -19.07 -6.40
C GLN A 231 -23.91 -19.52 -5.76
N THR A 232 -22.82 -19.56 -6.54
CA THR A 232 -21.47 -19.83 -6.05
C THR A 232 -21.07 -18.77 -5.02
N ALA A 233 -21.21 -17.48 -5.30
CA ALA A 233 -20.81 -16.43 -4.35
C ALA A 233 -21.62 -16.46 -3.04
N ALA A 234 -22.92 -16.73 -3.10
CA ALA A 234 -23.80 -16.81 -1.93
C ALA A 234 -23.41 -17.94 -0.98
N ALA A 235 -22.87 -19.06 -1.49
CA ALA A 235 -22.42 -20.18 -0.67
C ALA A 235 -21.17 -19.85 0.19
N TYR A 236 -20.42 -18.80 -0.16
CA TYR A 236 -19.15 -18.43 0.50
C TYR A 236 -19.19 -17.08 1.21
N GLY A 237 -20.14 -16.21 0.86
CA GLY A 237 -20.25 -14.88 1.47
C GLY A 237 -20.32 -14.95 2.99
N HIS A 238 -19.64 -14.02 3.64
CA HIS A 238 -19.50 -13.93 5.10
C HIS A 238 -18.88 -15.17 5.76
N ASN A 239 -18.18 -16.01 5.00
CA ASN A 239 -17.48 -17.18 5.51
C ASN A 239 -15.98 -17.09 5.16
N PRO A 240 -15.17 -16.40 5.97
CA PRO A 240 -13.74 -16.21 5.71
C PRO A 240 -12.96 -17.51 5.49
N GLN A 241 -13.28 -18.55 6.24
CA GLN A 241 -12.64 -19.86 6.10
C GLN A 241 -12.96 -20.51 4.76
N ALA A 242 -14.24 -20.53 4.35
CA ALA A 242 -14.61 -21.08 3.04
C ALA A 242 -14.00 -20.25 1.90
N ILE A 243 -14.02 -18.92 2.02
CA ILE A 243 -13.42 -18.01 1.03
C ILE A 243 -11.92 -18.31 0.90
N ALA A 244 -11.18 -18.41 2.00
CA ALA A 244 -9.75 -18.72 1.99
C ALA A 244 -9.45 -20.07 1.34
N ASN A 245 -10.19 -21.10 1.74
CA ASN A 245 -10.04 -22.45 1.20
C ASN A 245 -10.22 -22.46 -0.31
N ARG A 246 -11.23 -21.75 -0.84
CA ARG A 246 -11.47 -21.66 -2.28
C ARG A 246 -10.43 -20.82 -3.03
N LEU A 247 -10.04 -19.68 -2.48
CA LEU A 247 -9.09 -18.77 -3.15
C LEU A 247 -7.70 -19.37 -3.28
N TYR A 248 -7.30 -20.17 -2.29
CA TYR A 248 -5.94 -20.69 -2.15
C TYR A 248 -5.81 -22.20 -2.36
N ALA A 249 -6.89 -22.90 -2.73
CA ALA A 249 -6.83 -24.29 -3.16
C ALA A 249 -5.83 -24.49 -4.31
N ASP A 250 -5.07 -25.58 -4.26
CA ASP A 250 -4.12 -26.04 -5.28
C ASP A 250 -3.05 -25.00 -5.66
N ARG A 251 -2.74 -24.08 -4.73
CA ARG A 251 -1.79 -22.99 -4.94
C ARG A 251 -0.79 -22.95 -3.81
N MET A 252 0.44 -22.57 -4.15
CA MET A 252 1.49 -22.29 -3.16
C MET A 252 1.73 -23.45 -2.17
N GLY A 253 1.62 -24.68 -2.67
CA GLY A 253 1.75 -25.91 -1.89
C GLY A 253 0.55 -26.30 -1.05
N ASN A 254 -0.55 -25.55 -1.09
CA ASN A 254 -1.81 -25.96 -0.46
C ASN A 254 -2.42 -27.15 -1.19
N GLY A 255 -3.11 -28.01 -0.44
CA GLY A 255 -4.02 -29.01 -1.01
C GLY A 255 -5.27 -28.40 -1.65
N ASP A 256 -6.22 -29.27 -1.98
CA ASP A 256 -7.52 -28.89 -2.52
C ASP A 256 -8.34 -28.06 -1.51
N GLU A 257 -9.49 -27.56 -1.93
CA GLU A 257 -10.37 -26.76 -1.07
C GLU A 257 -10.80 -27.49 0.22
N ALA A 258 -10.98 -28.82 0.14
CA ALA A 258 -11.42 -29.66 1.26
C ALA A 258 -10.33 -29.88 2.31
N SER A 259 -9.05 -29.76 1.94
CA SER A 259 -7.91 -29.90 2.85
C SER A 259 -7.92 -28.89 4.02
N GLY A 260 -8.58 -27.74 3.84
CA GLY A 260 -8.55 -26.63 4.80
C GLY A 260 -7.25 -25.81 4.77
N ASP A 261 -6.34 -26.09 3.83
CA ASP A 261 -5.04 -25.44 3.75
C ASP A 261 -5.15 -23.95 3.43
N GLY A 262 -6.13 -23.56 2.61
CA GLY A 262 -6.31 -22.16 2.26
C GLY A 262 -6.57 -21.28 3.48
N TRP A 263 -7.40 -21.74 4.42
CA TRP A 263 -7.60 -21.05 5.69
C TRP A 263 -6.41 -21.22 6.62
N ARG A 264 -5.86 -22.43 6.76
CA ARG A 264 -4.75 -22.71 7.67
C ARG A 264 -3.53 -21.83 7.35
N TYR A 265 -3.21 -21.66 6.07
CA TYR A 265 -2.06 -20.89 5.57
C TYR A 265 -2.49 -19.63 4.80
N ARG A 266 -3.59 -19.00 5.22
CA ARG A 266 -3.99 -17.66 4.73
C ARG A 266 -2.94 -16.59 5.03
N GLY A 267 -3.07 -15.42 4.41
CA GLY A 267 -2.18 -14.28 4.58
C GLY A 267 -2.08 -13.82 6.03
N ARG A 268 -0.87 -13.92 6.60
CA ARG A 268 -0.54 -13.40 7.92
C ARG A 268 0.81 -12.68 7.95
N GLY A 269 1.02 -11.91 9.01
CA GLY A 269 2.19 -11.08 9.22
C GLY A 269 2.11 -9.74 8.48
N LEU A 270 3.12 -8.89 8.68
CA LEU A 270 3.10 -7.51 8.18
C LEU A 270 3.20 -7.39 6.66
N ILE A 271 3.59 -8.46 5.95
CA ILE A 271 3.63 -8.56 4.49
C ILE A 271 2.68 -9.68 3.99
N ALA A 272 1.81 -10.23 4.84
CA ALA A 272 0.79 -11.22 4.44
C ALA A 272 1.33 -12.44 3.65
N ILE A 273 2.31 -13.17 4.19
CA ILE A 273 2.79 -14.40 3.55
C ILE A 273 1.67 -15.45 3.52
N THR A 274 1.50 -16.13 2.38
CA THR A 274 0.34 -17.00 2.11
C THR A 274 0.77 -18.34 1.50
N GLY A 275 0.11 -19.43 1.88
CA GLY A 275 0.30 -20.77 1.33
C GLY A 275 1.31 -21.64 2.07
N ARG A 276 1.02 -22.94 2.17
CA ARG A 276 1.79 -23.95 2.91
C ARG A 276 3.28 -23.92 2.59
N GLN A 277 3.65 -23.75 1.31
CA GLN A 277 5.04 -23.70 0.87
C GLN A 277 5.79 -22.51 1.48
N ASN A 278 5.16 -21.33 1.52
CA ASN A 278 5.77 -20.14 2.11
C ASN A 278 5.91 -20.29 3.62
N TYR A 279 4.89 -20.82 4.29
CA TYR A 279 4.96 -21.12 5.72
C TYR A 279 6.06 -22.14 6.06
N ALA A 280 6.22 -23.18 5.23
CA ALA A 280 7.30 -24.16 5.39
C ALA A 280 8.69 -23.54 5.18
N ALA A 281 8.87 -22.73 4.14
CA ALA A 281 10.13 -22.07 3.84
C ALA A 281 10.51 -21.04 4.92
N PHE A 282 9.53 -20.28 5.42
CA PHE A 282 9.71 -19.39 6.57
C PHE A 282 10.12 -20.19 7.81
N ALA A 283 9.38 -21.25 8.16
CA ALA A 283 9.64 -22.03 9.36
C ALA A 283 11.06 -22.62 9.39
N GLN A 284 11.52 -23.15 8.25
CA GLN A 284 12.86 -23.69 8.11
C GLN A 284 13.95 -22.62 8.28
N ARG A 285 13.78 -21.43 7.69
CA ARG A 285 14.81 -20.39 7.62
C ARG A 285 14.81 -19.42 8.80
N ALA A 286 13.67 -19.26 9.47
CA ALA A 286 13.51 -18.36 10.61
C ALA A 286 13.61 -19.08 11.95
N GLY A 287 13.54 -20.42 11.97
CA GLY A 287 13.56 -21.21 13.21
C GLY A 287 12.28 -21.08 14.05
N LEU A 288 11.20 -20.57 13.45
CA LEU A 288 9.89 -20.40 14.08
C LEU A 288 8.88 -21.32 13.37
N ASP A 289 8.36 -22.34 14.04
CA ASP A 289 7.53 -23.39 13.41
C ASP A 289 6.10 -22.93 13.08
N ALA A 290 5.98 -21.96 12.16
CA ALA A 290 4.72 -21.46 11.64
C ALA A 290 4.01 -22.49 10.75
N LEU A 291 4.68 -23.54 10.28
CA LEU A 291 4.03 -24.60 9.53
C LEU A 291 3.11 -25.42 10.43
N ALA A 292 3.60 -25.82 11.61
CA ALA A 292 2.75 -26.46 12.62
C ALA A 292 1.80 -25.46 13.29
N GLN A 293 2.27 -24.24 13.58
CA GLN A 293 1.56 -23.21 14.35
C GLN A 293 1.47 -21.88 13.59
N PRO A 294 0.61 -21.78 12.55
CA PRO A 294 0.56 -20.61 11.66
C PRO A 294 0.16 -19.31 12.36
N ASP A 295 -0.55 -19.39 13.49
CA ASP A 295 -0.98 -18.21 14.26
C ASP A 295 0.19 -17.50 14.96
N LEU A 296 1.40 -18.08 14.99
CA LEU A 296 2.62 -17.39 15.42
C LEU A 296 2.88 -16.12 14.59
N LEU A 297 2.38 -16.05 13.35
CA LEU A 297 2.49 -14.87 12.49
C LEU A 297 1.48 -13.76 12.80
N LEU A 298 0.53 -13.99 13.73
CA LEU A 298 -0.35 -12.95 14.25
C LEU A 298 0.29 -12.19 15.41
N ALA A 299 1.29 -12.78 16.08
CA ALA A 299 2.05 -12.11 17.12
C ALA A 299 3.06 -11.11 16.50
N PRO A 300 3.34 -9.96 17.14
CA PRO A 300 4.23 -8.95 16.59
C PRO A 300 5.61 -9.48 16.17
N GLU A 301 6.21 -10.36 16.98
CA GLU A 301 7.53 -10.94 16.72
C GLU A 301 7.53 -11.79 15.45
N GLY A 302 6.56 -12.70 15.32
CA GLY A 302 6.41 -13.56 14.14
C GLY A 302 6.02 -12.78 12.89
N ALA A 303 5.12 -11.80 13.04
CA ALA A 303 4.68 -10.93 11.97
C ALA A 303 5.83 -10.10 11.38
N ALA A 304 6.63 -9.44 12.23
CA ALA A 304 7.79 -8.67 11.78
C ALA A 304 8.89 -9.56 11.19
N LEU A 305 9.17 -10.70 11.82
CA LEU A 305 10.18 -11.64 11.34
C LEU A 305 9.81 -12.23 9.98
N SER A 306 8.54 -12.56 9.74
CA SER A 306 8.08 -13.04 8.43
C SER A 306 8.26 -12.00 7.32
N ALA A 307 8.04 -10.71 7.61
CA ALA A 307 8.26 -9.63 6.66
C ALA A 307 9.75 -9.47 6.32
N ALA A 308 10.61 -9.46 7.34
CA ALA A 308 12.06 -9.37 7.14
C ALA A 308 12.63 -10.61 6.44
N TRP A 309 12.13 -11.81 6.77
CA TRP A 309 12.47 -13.05 6.07
C TRP A 309 12.12 -12.95 4.59
N PHE A 310 10.89 -12.56 4.26
CA PHE A 310 10.44 -12.43 2.89
C PHE A 310 11.31 -11.44 2.11
N TRP A 311 11.60 -10.30 2.73
CA TRP A 311 12.50 -9.28 2.19
C TRP A 311 13.89 -9.82 1.85
N ARG A 312 14.50 -10.58 2.78
CA ARG A 312 15.79 -11.24 2.58
C ARG A 312 15.71 -12.27 1.46
N ASP A 313 14.67 -13.09 1.45
CA ASP A 313 14.50 -14.19 0.48
C ASP A 313 14.33 -13.68 -0.95
N CYS A 314 13.68 -12.53 -1.10
CA CYS A 314 13.55 -11.83 -2.38
C CYS A 314 14.79 -11.02 -2.77
N ARG A 315 15.86 -11.05 -1.97
CA ARG A 315 17.11 -10.29 -2.13
C ARG A 315 16.85 -8.80 -2.37
N LEU A 316 16.08 -8.21 -1.45
CA LEU A 316 15.65 -6.81 -1.58
C LEU A 316 16.63 -5.83 -0.92
N ASN A 317 17.58 -6.30 -0.10
CA ASN A 317 18.65 -5.48 0.45
C ASN A 317 19.51 -4.87 -0.68
N GLU A 318 19.91 -5.66 -1.66
CA GLU A 318 20.74 -5.20 -2.77
C GLU A 318 20.01 -4.17 -3.63
N LEU A 319 18.71 -4.36 -3.87
CA LEU A 319 17.90 -3.35 -4.54
C LEU A 319 17.78 -2.07 -3.71
N ALA A 320 17.57 -2.21 -2.40
CA ALA A 320 17.43 -1.08 -1.50
C ALA A 320 18.70 -0.25 -1.42
N ASP A 321 19.89 -0.87 -1.43
CA ASP A 321 21.18 -0.15 -1.45
C ASP A 321 21.32 0.78 -2.65
N HIS A 322 20.66 0.46 -3.78
CA HIS A 322 20.64 1.30 -4.96
C HIS A 322 19.58 2.42 -4.92
N THR A 323 18.74 2.48 -3.89
CA THR A 323 17.68 3.50 -3.78
C THR A 323 18.18 4.88 -3.33
N ALA A 324 19.43 5.01 -2.88
CA ALA A 324 20.07 6.30 -2.58
C ALA A 324 20.67 6.98 -3.82
N ARG A 325 20.62 6.33 -4.99
CA ARG A 325 21.15 6.85 -6.26
C ARG A 325 20.11 7.73 -6.97
N PRO A 326 20.50 8.54 -7.97
CA PRO A 326 19.55 9.36 -8.75
C PRO A 326 18.42 8.55 -9.39
N ASP A 327 18.65 7.27 -9.74
CA ASP A 327 17.63 6.34 -10.26
C ASP A 327 16.89 5.56 -9.16
N GLY A 328 17.04 5.96 -7.90
CA GLY A 328 16.59 5.19 -6.73
C GLY A 328 15.09 4.91 -6.68
N SER A 329 14.26 5.83 -7.20
CA SER A 329 12.81 5.63 -7.30
C SER A 329 12.45 4.43 -8.19
N ALA A 330 13.19 4.21 -9.29
CA ALA A 330 12.95 3.04 -10.15
C ALA A 330 13.27 1.73 -9.43
N ARG A 331 14.30 1.74 -8.58
CA ARG A 331 14.67 0.58 -7.73
C ARG A 331 13.64 0.33 -6.64
N PHE A 332 13.13 1.38 -6.02
CA PHE A 332 12.05 1.27 -5.05
C PHE A 332 10.75 0.72 -5.68
N ASP A 333 10.42 1.13 -6.90
CA ASP A 333 9.28 0.55 -7.63
C ASP A 333 9.52 -0.94 -7.95
N GLU A 334 10.75 -1.33 -8.27
CA GLU A 334 11.10 -2.73 -8.49
C GLU A 334 10.88 -3.57 -7.23
N ILE A 335 11.34 -3.09 -6.06
CA ILE A 335 11.07 -3.70 -4.75
C ILE A 335 9.55 -3.87 -4.56
N SER A 336 8.79 -2.81 -4.80
CA SER A 336 7.34 -2.80 -4.64
C SER A 336 6.66 -3.85 -5.52
N ARG A 337 7.05 -3.96 -6.80
CA ARG A 337 6.48 -4.95 -7.74
C ARG A 337 6.81 -6.38 -7.34
N ARG A 338 7.99 -6.64 -6.75
CA ARG A 338 8.37 -7.97 -6.26
C ARG A 338 7.50 -8.41 -5.08
N ILE A 339 7.13 -7.48 -4.21
CA ILE A 339 6.29 -7.76 -3.04
C ILE A 339 4.81 -7.91 -3.45
N SER A 340 4.24 -6.91 -4.12
CA SER A 340 2.79 -6.85 -4.41
C SER A 340 2.37 -7.63 -5.65
N GLY A 341 3.31 -8.15 -6.44
CA GLY A 341 3.04 -8.85 -7.69
C GLY A 341 2.60 -7.95 -8.87
N GLY A 342 2.64 -6.62 -8.71
CA GLY A 342 2.24 -5.67 -9.75
C GLY A 342 2.50 -4.19 -9.40
N ALA A 343 1.96 -3.27 -10.20
CA ALA A 343 2.12 -1.82 -9.99
C ALA A 343 1.05 -1.19 -9.07
N SER A 344 0.14 -2.00 -8.53
CA SER A 344 -0.93 -1.51 -7.65
C SER A 344 -0.35 -0.93 -6.36
N GLY A 345 -0.83 0.26 -5.97
CA GLY A 345 -0.43 0.93 -4.74
C GLY A 345 0.97 1.57 -4.75
N LEU A 346 1.64 1.71 -5.91
CA LEU A 346 2.98 2.30 -6.00
C LEU A 346 3.05 3.72 -5.41
N ASP A 347 2.06 4.57 -5.68
CA ASP A 347 2.08 5.95 -5.16
C ASP A 347 1.98 6.00 -3.64
N ARG A 348 1.14 5.12 -3.05
CA ARG A 348 1.05 4.95 -1.60
C ARG A 348 2.39 4.48 -1.01
N ARG A 349 3.03 3.49 -1.63
CA ARG A 349 4.34 2.98 -1.20
C ARG A 349 5.44 4.04 -1.30
N ARG A 350 5.45 4.83 -2.38
CA ARG A 350 6.40 5.94 -2.57
C ARG A 350 6.21 7.03 -1.51
N SER A 351 4.96 7.35 -1.14
CA SER A 351 4.66 8.26 -0.04
C SER A 351 5.24 7.75 1.30
N TYR A 352 5.01 6.48 1.63
CA TYR A 352 5.64 5.87 2.81
C TYR A 352 7.17 5.85 2.75
N TRP A 353 7.73 5.65 1.56
CA TRP A 353 9.17 5.68 1.37
C TRP A 353 9.76 7.07 1.59
N GLN A 354 9.14 8.12 1.08
CA GLN A 354 9.55 9.50 1.36
C GLN A 354 9.50 9.80 2.86
N ARG A 355 8.40 9.40 3.54
CA ARG A 355 8.22 9.62 4.98
C ARG A 355 9.28 8.89 5.82
N THR A 356 9.51 7.61 5.53
CA THR A 356 10.53 6.82 6.23
C THR A 356 11.94 7.35 5.97
N ARG A 357 12.27 7.73 4.73
CA ARG A 357 13.56 8.38 4.41
C ARG A 357 13.77 9.65 5.22
N GLY A 358 12.77 10.54 5.28
CA GLY A 358 12.84 11.77 6.06
C GLY A 358 13.09 11.50 7.55
N ALA A 359 12.33 10.58 8.15
CA ALA A 359 12.50 10.22 9.56
C ALA A 359 13.85 9.54 9.88
N LEU A 360 14.41 8.79 8.92
CA LEU A 360 15.71 8.11 9.07
C LEU A 360 16.90 8.94 8.58
N GLY A 361 16.69 10.19 8.15
CA GLY A 361 17.76 11.08 7.68
C GLY A 361 18.40 10.65 6.36
N VAL A 362 17.66 9.95 5.50
CA VAL A 362 18.12 9.52 4.17
C VAL A 362 17.80 10.61 3.14
N GLY A 363 18.83 11.38 2.77
CA GLY A 363 18.79 12.40 1.71
C GLY A 363 18.58 11.81 0.33
#